data_AF-A0A7X1GMC4-F1
#
_entry.id   AF-A0A7X1GMC4-F1
#
_cell.length_a   1.000
_cell.length_b   1.000
_cell.length_c   1.000
_cell.angle_alpha   90.00
_cell.angle_beta   90.00
_cell.angle_gamma   90.00
#
_symmetry.space_group_name_H-M   'P 1'
#
loop_
_entity.id
_entity.type
_entity.pdbx_description
1 polymer ?
#
loop_
_entity_poly.entity_id
_entity_poly.type
_entity_poly.pdbx_seq_one_letter_code
_entity_poly.pdbx_strand_id
1 'polypeptide(L)'
;MTNYELAKQIYRDLSPIAPKLSAALNRALVDIGEGSVLYGLEKGMHKDDVVTFHETEIINLAGTDQASIIAKITEVLFQLEGHTSWKVIVDKRPCLKSKNIEMFYTLIRSQDD
;
A
#
# COMPACT_ATOMS: atom_id res chain seq x y z
N MET A 1 -8.24 2.82 -16.04
CA MET A 1 -6.99 3.31 -15.43
C MET A 1 -5.96 2.20 -15.54
N THR A 2 -4.75 2.52 -16.01
CA THR A 2 -3.64 1.57 -16.06
C THR A 2 -2.99 1.40 -14.70
N ASN A 3 -2.25 0.30 -14.47
CA ASN A 3 -1.52 0.07 -13.21
C ASN A 3 -0.50 1.17 -12.93
N TYR A 4 0.11 1.74 -13.98
CA TYR A 4 1.02 2.87 -13.86
C TYR A 4 0.30 4.17 -13.46
N GLU A 5 -0.87 4.44 -14.03
CA GLU A 5 -1.71 5.59 -13.65
C GLU A 5 -2.19 5.47 -12.19
N LEU A 6 -2.57 4.26 -11.78
CA LEU A 6 -2.95 3.95 -10.39
C LEU A 6 -1.76 4.18 -9.45
N ALA A 7 -0.58 3.65 -9.76
CA ALA A 7 0.63 3.85 -8.98
C ALA A 7 0.97 5.35 -8.81
N LYS A 8 0.84 6.14 -9.88
CA LYS A 8 1.04 7.59 -9.86
C LYS A 8 0.02 8.31 -8.98
N GLN A 9 -1.24 7.91 -9.04
CA GLN A 9 -2.29 8.45 -8.17
C GLN A 9 -2.03 8.13 -6.70
N ILE A 10 -1.75 6.87 -6.38
CA ILE A 10 -1.39 6.40 -5.04
C ILE A 10 -0.20 7.20 -4.50
N TYR A 11 0.84 7.40 -5.32
CA TYR A 11 2.00 8.19 -4.93
C TYR A 11 1.64 9.61 -4.55
N ARG A 12 0.88 10.31 -5.40
CA ARG A 12 0.44 11.69 -5.13
C ARG A 12 -0.38 11.79 -3.85
N ASP A 13 -1.25 10.82 -3.61
CA ASP A 13 -2.24 10.91 -2.53
C ASP A 13 -1.67 10.46 -1.17
N LEU A 14 -0.76 9.46 -1.15
CA LEU A 14 -0.16 8.91 0.07
C LEU A 14 1.23 9.43 0.40
N SER A 15 2.09 9.79 -0.57
CA SER A 15 3.46 10.19 -0.28
C SER A 15 3.60 11.33 0.75
N PRO A 16 2.68 12.32 0.82
CA PRO A 16 2.77 13.37 1.85
C PRO A 16 2.41 12.92 3.27
N ILE A 17 1.79 11.75 3.44
CA ILE A 17 1.16 11.32 4.70
C ILE A 17 1.75 9.99 5.19
N ALA A 18 1.89 9.02 4.29
CA ALA A 18 2.45 7.69 4.54
C ALA A 18 3.46 7.35 3.43
N PRO A 19 4.61 8.05 3.36
CA PRO A 19 5.62 7.82 2.33
C PRO A 19 6.11 6.38 2.24
N LYS A 20 6.21 5.64 3.35
CA LYS A 20 6.65 4.24 3.28
C LYS A 20 5.57 3.34 2.70
N LEU A 21 4.32 3.50 3.11
CA LEU A 21 3.20 2.79 2.47
C LEU A 21 3.15 3.09 0.97
N SER A 22 3.33 4.36 0.58
CA SER A 22 3.36 4.77 -0.83
C SER A 22 4.47 4.07 -1.61
N ALA A 23 5.69 3.99 -1.05
CA ALA A 23 6.80 3.28 -1.67
C ALA A 23 6.55 1.76 -1.77
N ALA A 24 5.99 1.16 -0.72
CA ALA A 24 5.63 -0.25 -0.67
C ALA A 24 4.59 -0.61 -1.75
N LEU A 25 3.57 0.23 -1.93
CA LEU A 25 2.55 0.07 -2.97
C LEU A 25 3.12 0.25 -4.39
N ASN A 26 4.00 1.24 -4.59
CA ASN A 26 4.67 1.39 -5.88
C ASN A 26 5.48 0.15 -6.24
N ARG A 27 6.25 -0.39 -5.28
CA ARG A 27 6.98 -1.65 -5.48
C ARG A 27 6.04 -2.82 -5.79
N ALA A 28 4.92 -2.91 -5.06
CA ALA A 28 3.91 -3.93 -5.30
C ALA A 28 3.38 -3.88 -6.73
N LEU A 29 3.06 -2.68 -7.25
CA LEU A 29 2.45 -2.51 -8.56
C LEU A 29 3.43 -2.55 -9.72
N VAL A 30 4.55 -1.84 -9.60
CA VAL A 30 5.44 -1.53 -10.73
C VAL A 30 6.61 -2.51 -10.79
N ASP A 31 7.13 -2.95 -9.65
CA ASP A 31 8.30 -3.81 -9.63
C ASP A 31 7.91 -5.30 -9.65
N ILE A 32 6.86 -5.66 -8.91
CA ILE A 32 6.48 -7.08 -8.65
C ILE A 32 5.19 -7.47 -9.36
N GLY A 33 4.22 -6.57 -9.37
CA GLY A 33 2.85 -6.82 -9.79
C GLY A 33 2.58 -6.50 -11.24
N GLU A 34 1.32 -6.20 -11.51
CA GLU A 34 0.70 -6.15 -12.83
C GLU A 34 1.17 -4.97 -13.69
N GLY A 35 1.93 -4.04 -13.13
CA GLY A 35 2.63 -2.98 -13.86
C GLY A 35 4.07 -3.34 -14.25
N SER A 36 4.62 -4.45 -13.75
CA SER A 36 5.97 -4.91 -14.07
C SER A 36 6.03 -5.59 -15.43
N VAL A 37 7.09 -5.31 -16.18
CA VAL A 37 7.38 -6.00 -17.46
C VAL A 37 7.67 -7.49 -17.24
N LEU A 38 8.05 -7.87 -16.01
CA LEU A 38 8.39 -9.24 -15.65
C LEU A 38 7.22 -10.03 -15.09
N TYR A 39 6.04 -9.41 -14.96
CA TYR A 39 4.84 -10.06 -14.44
C TYR A 39 4.43 -11.26 -15.32
N GLY A 40 4.36 -12.44 -14.72
CA GLY A 40 3.98 -13.69 -15.39
C GLY A 40 5.13 -14.51 -15.99
N LEU A 41 6.39 -14.08 -15.86
CA LEU A 41 7.51 -14.74 -16.57
C LEU A 41 8.33 -15.73 -15.73
N GLU A 42 8.49 -15.55 -14.41
CA GLU A 42 9.36 -16.41 -13.57
C GLU A 42 8.84 -16.61 -12.14
N LYS A 43 9.36 -17.62 -11.42
CA LYS A 43 9.03 -17.88 -10.01
C LYS A 43 9.42 -16.68 -9.12
N GLY A 44 8.47 -16.19 -8.33
CA GLY A 44 8.51 -14.93 -7.57
C GLY A 44 7.80 -13.76 -8.28
N MET A 45 7.64 -13.82 -9.61
CA MET A 45 7.00 -12.80 -10.46
C MET A 45 5.84 -13.39 -11.27
N HIS A 46 5.57 -14.69 -11.14
CA HIS A 46 4.47 -15.34 -11.81
C HIS A 46 3.17 -14.86 -11.17
N LYS A 47 2.12 -14.77 -11.99
CA LYS A 47 0.79 -14.32 -11.55
C LYS A 47 0.19 -15.18 -10.42
N ASP A 48 0.63 -16.42 -10.30
CA ASP A 48 0.15 -17.39 -9.31
C ASP A 48 1.05 -17.45 -8.06
N ASP A 49 2.14 -16.67 -8.02
CA ASP A 49 3.00 -16.62 -6.85
C ASP A 49 2.37 -15.76 -5.75
N VAL A 50 2.22 -16.39 -4.58
CA VAL A 50 1.86 -15.68 -3.34
C VAL A 50 3.05 -14.83 -2.91
N VAL A 51 2.85 -13.51 -2.92
CA VAL A 51 3.86 -12.55 -2.46
C VAL A 51 3.33 -11.82 -1.24
N THR A 52 4.09 -11.88 -0.16
CA THR A 52 3.78 -11.17 1.09
C THR A 52 5.00 -10.40 1.58
N PHE A 53 4.80 -9.14 1.95
CA PHE A 53 5.83 -8.36 2.64
C PHE A 53 5.22 -7.34 3.59
N HIS A 54 6.04 -6.88 4.53
CA HIS A 54 5.62 -6.04 5.64
C HIS A 54 6.33 -4.70 5.60
N GLU A 55 5.63 -3.64 5.99
CA GLU A 55 6.19 -2.31 6.17
C GLU A 55 5.70 -1.70 7.48
N THR A 56 6.52 -0.83 8.08
CA THR A 56 6.17 -0.14 9.32
C THR A 56 6.53 1.33 9.24
N GLU A 57 5.58 2.18 9.63
CA GLU A 57 5.70 3.62 9.51
C GLU A 57 5.20 4.34 10.75
N ILE A 58 5.90 5.41 11.12
CA ILE A 58 5.44 6.37 12.11
C ILE A 58 5.00 7.61 11.36
N ILE A 59 3.69 7.90 11.40
CA ILE A 59 3.10 9.07 10.76
C ILE A 59 2.97 10.18 11.81
N ASN A 60 3.52 11.35 11.51
CA ASN A 60 3.33 12.56 12.32
C ASN A 60 2.00 13.21 11.93
N LEU A 61 1.12 13.39 12.92
CA LEU A 61 -0.19 13.98 12.70
C LEU A 61 -0.11 15.46 12.32
N ALA A 62 0.93 16.19 12.77
CA ALA A 62 1.16 17.60 12.45
C ALA A 62 -0.06 18.53 12.59
N GLY A 63 -1.00 18.21 13.49
CA GLY A 63 -2.26 18.95 13.69
C GLY A 63 -3.44 18.46 12.85
N THR A 64 -3.22 17.49 11.95
CA THR A 64 -4.27 16.73 11.25
C THR A 64 -4.87 15.69 12.18
N ASP A 65 -6.19 15.52 12.09
CA ASP A 65 -6.88 14.49 12.86
C ASP A 65 -6.49 13.07 12.40
N GLN A 66 -6.32 12.18 13.37
CA GLN A 66 -5.93 10.80 13.12
C GLN A 66 -6.95 10.05 12.25
N ALA A 67 -8.25 10.26 12.47
CA ALA A 67 -9.28 9.58 11.68
C ALA A 67 -9.25 10.05 10.22
N SER A 68 -8.91 11.32 9.97
CA SER A 68 -8.75 11.85 8.61
C SER A 68 -7.59 11.16 7.86
N ILE A 69 -6.46 10.92 8.52
CA ILE A 69 -5.33 10.19 7.93
C ILE A 69 -5.71 8.75 7.61
N ILE A 70 -6.36 8.07 8.56
CA ILE A 70 -6.81 6.68 8.36
C ILE A 70 -7.81 6.61 7.22
N ALA A 71 -8.80 7.51 7.16
CA ALA A 71 -9.79 7.55 6.09
C ALA A 71 -9.13 7.70 4.71
N LYS A 72 -8.12 8.56 4.58
CA LYS A 72 -7.40 8.75 3.32
C LYS A 72 -6.57 7.53 2.93
N ILE A 73 -5.93 6.86 3.90
CA ILE A 73 -5.25 5.58 3.65
C ILE A 73 -6.25 4.54 3.16
N THR A 74 -7.37 4.36 3.86
CA THR A 74 -8.42 3.40 3.51
C THR A 74 -9.00 3.67 2.13
N GLU A 75 -9.26 4.94 1.78
CA GLU A 75 -9.76 5.32 0.45
C GLU A 75 -8.80 4.87 -0.66
N VAL A 76 -7.51 5.12 -0.49
CA VAL A 76 -6.49 4.72 -1.47
C VAL A 76 -6.37 3.20 -1.57
N LEU A 77 -6.43 2.49 -0.44
CA LEU A 77 -6.40 1.02 -0.42
C LEU A 77 -7.64 0.41 -1.09
N PHE A 78 -8.81 1.02 -0.92
CA PHE A 78 -10.02 0.59 -1.63
C PHE A 78 -9.88 0.72 -3.15
N GLN A 79 -9.25 1.81 -3.62
CA GLN A 79 -8.94 1.98 -5.04
C GLN A 79 -7.93 0.94 -5.55
N LEU A 80 -6.92 0.60 -4.74
CA LEU A 80 -5.94 -0.44 -5.06
C LEU A 80 -6.62 -1.80 -5.25
N GLU A 81 -7.42 -2.23 -4.27
CA GLU A 81 -8.11 -3.53 -4.28
C GLU A 81 -9.14 -3.63 -5.41
N GLY A 82 -9.76 -2.52 -5.80
CA GLY A 82 -10.70 -2.47 -6.93
C GLY A 82 -10.05 -2.64 -8.31
N HIS A 83 -8.72 -2.56 -8.41
CA HIS A 83 -8.00 -2.57 -9.70
C HIS A 83 -6.90 -3.62 -9.79
N THR A 84 -6.55 -4.30 -8.69
CA THR A 84 -5.34 -5.15 -8.60
C THR A 84 -5.58 -6.36 -7.70
N SER A 85 -4.72 -7.38 -7.79
CA SER A 85 -4.76 -8.55 -6.91
C SER A 85 -4.05 -8.32 -5.56
N TRP A 86 -3.68 -7.07 -5.26
CA TRP A 86 -3.03 -6.70 -4.02
C TRP A 86 -4.03 -6.31 -2.95
N LYS A 87 -3.88 -6.93 -1.78
CA LYS A 87 -4.60 -6.60 -0.54
C LYS A 87 -3.62 -6.05 0.48
N VAL A 88 -4.09 -5.12 1.30
CA VAL A 88 -3.26 -4.52 2.35
C VAL A 88 -3.97 -4.61 3.69
N ILE A 89 -3.39 -5.37 4.60
CA ILE A 89 -3.83 -5.39 6.00
C ILE A 89 -3.15 -4.24 6.72
N VAL A 90 -3.94 -3.40 7.39
CA VAL A 90 -3.46 -2.23 8.12
C VAL A 90 -3.70 -2.44 9.61
N ASP A 91 -2.62 -2.58 10.35
CA ASP A 91 -2.64 -2.66 11.80
C ASP A 91 -2.15 -1.34 12.41
N LYS A 92 -2.95 -0.79 13.32
CA LYS A 92 -2.57 0.39 14.08
C LYS A 92 -2.04 -0.03 15.44
N ARG A 93 -0.83 0.42 15.80
CA ARG A 93 -0.37 0.35 17.18
C ARG A 93 -0.68 1.64 17.94
N PRO A 94 -1.21 1.55 19.17
CA PRO A 94 -1.36 2.72 20.02
C PRO A 94 0.03 3.27 20.36
N CYS A 95 0.32 4.48 19.91
CA CYS A 95 1.53 5.20 20.34
C CYS A 95 1.20 6.01 21.60
N LEU A 96 2.11 5.99 22.59
CA LEU A 96 1.96 6.74 23.85
C LEU A 96 1.95 8.27 23.65
N LYS A 97 2.37 8.76 22.48
CA LYS A 97 2.45 10.19 22.15
C LYS A 97 1.35 10.56 21.17
N SER A 98 0.43 11.43 21.60
CA SER A 98 -0.74 11.90 20.82
C SER A 98 -0.43 12.59 19.49
N LYS A 99 0.85 12.83 19.16
CA LYS A 99 1.27 13.49 17.91
C LYS A 99 1.62 12.52 16.79
N ASN A 100 1.77 11.24 17.09
CA ASN A 100 2.20 10.24 16.13
C ASN A 100 1.28 9.03 16.15
N ILE A 101 1.19 8.35 15.02
CA ILE A 101 0.56 7.03 14.91
C ILE A 101 1.58 6.06 14.31
N GLU A 102 1.64 4.86 14.87
CA GLU A 102 2.48 3.79 14.33
C GLU A 102 1.58 2.82 13.58
N MET A 103 1.92 2.60 12.31
CA MET A 103 1.16 1.82 11.36
C MET A 103 2.00 0.66 10.87
N PHE A 104 1.39 -0.51 10.79
CA PHE A 104 1.96 -1.73 10.26
C PHE A 104 1.13 -2.16 9.06
N TYR A 105 1.81 -2.42 7.96
CA TYR A 105 1.20 -2.78 6.70
C TYR A 105 1.67 -4.17 6.30
N THR A 106 0.74 -5.04 5.96
CA THR A 106 1.03 -6.33 5.34
C THR A 106 0.44 -6.32 3.95
N LEU A 107 1.30 -6.29 2.93
CA LEU A 107 0.90 -6.33 1.54
C LEU A 107 0.92 -7.80 1.09
N ILE A 108 -0.19 -8.25 0.53
CA ILE A 108 -0.40 -9.62 0.09
C ILE A 108 -0.92 -9.58 -1.34
N ARG A 109 -0.25 -10.29 -2.24
CA ARG A 109 -0.82 -10.60 -3.56
C ARG A 109 -1.47 -11.97 -3.47
N SER A 110 -2.79 -12.01 -3.58
CA SER A 110 -3.58 -13.23 -3.60
C SER A 110 -4.46 -13.25 -4.84
N GLN A 111 -4.52 -14.38 -5.54
CA GLN A 111 -5.68 -14.65 -6.38
C GLN A 111 -6.87 -14.83 -5.43
N ASP A 112 -7.89 -14.00 -5.61
CA ASP A 112 -9.20 -14.35 -5.11
C ASP A 112 -9.69 -15.59 -5.89
N ASP A 113 -10.15 -16.60 -5.15
CA ASP A 113 -10.88 -17.77 -5.66
C ASP A 113 -12.21 -17.35 -6.32
#